data_AF-A0A963J2S6-F1
#
_entry.id   AF-A0A963J2S6-F1
#
_cell.length_a   1.000
_cell.length_b   1.000
_cell.length_c   1.000
_cell.angle_alpha   90.00
_cell.angle_beta   90.00
_cell.angle_gamma   90.00
#
_symmetry.space_group_name_H-M   'P 1'
#
loop_
_entity.id
_entity.type
_entity.pdbx_description
1 polymer ?
#
loop_
_entity_poly.entity_id
_entity_poly.type
_entity_poly.pdbx_seq_one_letter_code
_entity_poly.pdbx_strand_id
1 'polypeptide(L)' 'MSQQAFALLLGVSARTLQDWEQGRRSPTGAAKTLLRVAVAHPEVLQELRM' A
#
# COMPACT_ATOMS: atom_id res chain seq x y z
N MET A 1 -7.93 -7.36 -4.34
CA MET A 1 -7.53 -7.24 -2.93
C MET A 1 -8.36 -6.13 -2.29
N SER A 2 -8.82 -6.27 -1.05
CA SER A 2 -9.55 -5.18 -0.39
C SER A 2 -8.60 -4.06 0.04
N GLN A 3 -9.11 -2.84 0.18
CA GLN A 3 -8.33 -1.70 0.68
C GLN A 3 -7.76 -1.97 2.08
N GLN A 4 -8.52 -2.64 2.96
CA GLN A 4 -8.03 -3.07 4.28
C GLN A 4 -6.84 -4.03 4.17
N ALA A 5 -6.93 -5.04 3.32
CA ALA A 5 -5.84 -6.01 3.14
C ALA A 5 -4.58 -5.32 2.60
N PHE A 6 -4.72 -4.37 1.66
CA PHE A 6 -3.57 -3.62 1.15
C PHE A 6 -2.94 -2.72 2.21
N ALA A 7 -3.76 -2.04 3.01
CA ALA A 7 -3.27 -1.20 4.10
C ALA A 7 -2.47 -2.02 5.13
N LEU A 8 -2.95 -3.23 5.47
CA LEU A 8 -2.24 -4.16 6.35
C LEU A 8 -0.88 -4.58 5.77
N LEU A 9 -0.83 -4.92 4.48
CA LEU A 9 0.42 -5.27 3.80
C LEU A 9 1.44 -4.12 3.81
N LEU A 10 0.96 -2.88 3.69
CA LEU A 10 1.79 -1.68 3.75
C LEU A 10 2.13 -1.24 5.18
N GLY A 11 1.59 -1.91 6.21
CA GLY A 11 1.79 -1.55 7.62
C GLY A 11 1.16 -0.21 8.00
N VAL A 12 0.07 0.19 7.32
CA VAL A 12 -0.64 1.46 7.58
C VAL A 12 -2.11 1.23 7.86
N SER A 13 -2.78 2.22 8.46
CA SER A 13 -4.23 2.15 8.64
C SER A 13 -4.96 2.28 7.30
N ALA A 14 -6.15 1.68 7.18
CA ALA A 14 -7.00 1.86 6.00
C ALA A 14 -7.33 3.34 5.76
N ARG A 15 -7.46 4.14 6.83
CA ARG A 15 -7.67 5.58 6.74
C ARG A 15 -6.49 6.31 6.10
N THR A 16 -5.26 5.93 6.47
CA THR A 16 -4.03 6.50 5.88
C THR A 16 -3.98 6.23 4.37
N LEU A 17 -4.26 4.99 3.96
CA LEU A 17 -4.31 4.63 2.54
C LEU A 17 -5.41 5.41 1.80
N GLN A 18 -6.58 5.56 2.40
CA GLN A 18 -7.69 6.32 1.83
C GLN A 18 -7.38 7.82 1.69
N ASP A 19 -6.64 8.42 2.64
CA ASP A 19 -6.16 9.79 2.52
C ASP A 19 -5.17 9.97 1.35
N TRP A 20 -4.36 8.95 1.02
CA TRP A 20 -3.48 8.96 -0.14
C TRP A 20 -4.24 8.85 -1.45
N GLU A 21 -5.15 7.89 -1.56
CA GLU A 21 -5.98 7.67 -2.76
C GLU A 21 -6.83 8.90 -3.09
N GLN A 22 -7.30 9.62 -2.07
CA GLN A 22 -8.12 10.83 -2.21
C GLN A 22 -7.27 12.10 -2.34
N GLY A 23 -5.93 11.99 -2.40
CA GLY A 23 -5.02 13.11 -2.58
C GLY A 23 -4.93 14.08 -1.40
N ARG A 24 -5.55 13.76 -0.24
CA ARG A 24 -5.45 14.58 0.98
C ARG A 24 -4.05 14.55 1.59
N ARG A 25 -3.34 13.44 1.40
CA ARG A 25 -1.96 13.23 1.85
C ARG A 25 -1.18 12.50 0.77
N SER A 26 0.14 12.43 0.94
CA SER A 26 1.02 11.63 0.08
C SER A 26 1.82 10.62 0.90
N PRO A 27 2.11 9.43 0.35
CA PRO A 27 3.01 8.48 0.98
C PRO A 27 4.43 9.04 1.03
N THR A 28 5.14 8.77 2.12
CA THR A 28 6.51 9.23 2.35
C THR A 28 7.42 8.06 2.75
N GLY A 29 8.74 8.26 2.64
CA GLY A 29 9.75 7.29 3.08
C GLY A 29 9.52 5.89 2.52
N ALA A 30 9.54 4.89 3.40
CA ALA A 30 9.38 3.48 3.05
C ALA A 30 8.06 3.17 2.33
N ALA A 31 6.95 3.84 2.67
CA ALA A 31 5.67 3.61 2.02
C ALA A 31 5.71 3.95 0.52
N LYS A 32 6.40 5.03 0.14
CA LYS A 32 6.57 5.41 -1.27
C LYS A 32 7.42 4.39 -2.03
N THR A 33 8.44 3.83 -1.38
CA THR A 33 9.27 2.75 -1.95
C THR A 33 8.45 1.47 -2.12
N LEU A 34 7.70 1.04 -1.10
CA LEU A 34 6.85 -0.15 -1.15
C LEU A 34 5.78 -0.04 -2.24
N LEU A 35 5.16 1.14 -2.41
CA LEU A 35 4.21 1.38 -3.50
C LEU A 35 4.87 1.24 -4.88
N ARG A 36 6.11 1.72 -5.07
CA ARG A 36 6.84 1.52 -6.32
C ARG A 36 7.16 0.04 -6.56
N VAL A 37 7.59 -0.68 -5.54
CA VAL A 37 7.85 -2.12 -5.62
C VAL A 37 6.57 -2.86 -5.98
N ALA A 38 5.45 -2.56 -5.32
CA ALA A 38 4.15 -3.17 -5.61
C ALA A 38 3.67 -2.93 -7.06
N VAL A 39 4.03 -1.78 -7.65
CA VAL A 39 3.73 -1.47 -9.06
C VAL A 39 4.69 -2.21 -10.02
N ALA A 40 5.98 -2.27 -9.69
CA ALA A 40 7.00 -2.90 -10.53
C ALA A 40 6.97 -4.45 -10.46
N HIS A 41 6.59 -4.98 -9.31
CA HIS A 41 6.62 -6.41 -8.94
C HIS A 41 5.28 -6.82 -8.30
N PRO A 42 4.17 -6.85 -9.05
CA PRO A 42 2.86 -7.21 -8.52
C PRO A 42 2.81 -8.66 -7.98
N GLU A 43 3.70 -9.54 -8.42
CA GLU A 43 3.89 -10.91 -7.94
C GLU A 43 4.18 -10.97 -6.43
N VAL A 44 4.91 -9.99 -5.89
CA VAL A 44 5.23 -9.90 -4.46
C VAL A 44 3.95 -9.76 -3.62
N LEU A 45 2.92 -9.08 -4.15
CA LEU A 45 1.63 -8.98 -3.45
C LEU A 45 0.87 -10.32 -3.43
N GLN A 46 1.14 -11.23 -4.36
CA GLN A 46 0.57 -12.58 -4.35
C GLN A 46 1.27 -13.47 -3.32
N GLU A 47 2.59 -13.35 -3.18
CA GLU A 47 3.38 -14.10 -2.20
C GLU A 47 3.07 -13.71 -0.75
N LEU A 48 2.79 -12.43 -0.51
CA LEU A 48 2.43 -11.92 0.82
C LEU A 48 0.99 -12.26 1.23
N ARG A 49 0.20 -12.84 0.33
CA ARG A 49 -1.18 -13.24 0.57
C ARG A 49 -1.19 -14.60 1.28
N MET A 50 -0.90 -14.57 2.58
CA MET A 50 -1.13 -15.70 3.50
C MET A 50 -2.61 -16.02 3.63
#